data_AF-A0A1P8M8J3-F1
#
_entry.id   AF-A0A1P8M8J3-F1
#
_cell.length_a   1.000
_cell.length_b   1.000
_cell.length_c   1.000
_cell.angle_alpha   90.00
_cell.angle_beta   90.00
_cell.angle_gamma   90.00
#
_symmetry.space_group_name_H-M   'P 1'
#
loop_
_entity.id
_entity.type
_entity.pdbx_description
1 polymer ?
#
loop_
_entity_poly.entity_id
_entity_poly.type
_entity_poly.pdbx_seq_one_letter_code
_entity_poly.pdbx_strand_id
1 'polypeptide(L)' 'MLNEFWATAPKSYKVLVFSAMGMIAVGIVFTVIGSAARQEWAALASLPLIGLGLVLHSLGVVVRGHKVRKSIPK' A
#
# COMPACT_ATOMS: atom_id res chain seq x y z
N MET A 1 4.24 -21.77 2.33
CA MET A 1 4.47 -20.77 1.27
C MET A 1 4.22 -19.33 1.72
N LEU A 2 2.98 -18.80 1.77
CA LEU A 2 2.74 -17.39 2.19
C LEU A 2 3.12 -17.12 3.65
N ASN A 3 2.81 -18.05 4.56
CA ASN A 3 3.13 -17.88 5.98
C ASN A 3 4.65 -17.88 6.24
N GLU A 4 5.42 -18.70 5.54
CA GLU A 4 6.89 -18.69 5.59
C GLU A 4 7.49 -17.42 5.01
N PHE A 5 6.88 -16.89 3.95
CA PHE A 5 7.27 -15.61 3.36
C PHE A 5 7.11 -14.47 4.36
N TRP A 6 5.97 -14.43 5.06
CA TRP A 6 5.76 -13.50 6.16
C TRP A 6 6.65 -13.82 7.35
N ALA A 7 6.92 -15.06 7.72
CA ALA A 7 7.78 -15.37 8.88
C ALA A 7 9.22 -14.84 8.71
N THR A 8 9.78 -14.96 7.51
CA THR A 8 11.18 -14.58 7.20
C THR A 8 11.35 -13.15 6.70
N ALA A 9 10.27 -12.47 6.34
CA ALA A 9 10.35 -11.11 5.82
C ALA A 9 10.86 -10.08 6.86
N PRO A 10 11.67 -9.09 6.45
CA PRO A 10 12.13 -8.01 7.32
C PRO A 10 10.96 -7.23 7.94
N LYS A 11 11.06 -6.87 9.24
CA LYS A 11 10.02 -6.07 9.92
C LYS A 11 9.67 -4.79 9.15
N SER A 12 10.66 -4.09 8.60
CA SER A 12 10.45 -2.87 7.81
C SER A 12 9.62 -3.09 6.55
N TYR A 13 9.79 -4.24 5.88
CA TYR A 13 8.98 -4.60 4.71
C TYR A 13 7.53 -4.85 5.12
N LYS A 14 7.31 -5.59 6.22
CA LYS A 14 5.95 -5.86 6.71
C LYS A 14 5.23 -4.58 7.08
N VAL A 15 5.88 -3.71 7.85
CA VAL A 15 5.30 -2.42 8.27
C VAL A 15 4.91 -1.60 7.05
N LEU A 16 5.79 -1.51 6.04
CA LEU A 16 5.52 -0.74 4.82
C LEU A 16 4.33 -1.30 4.02
N VAL A 17 4.27 -2.63 3.85
CA VAL A 17 3.16 -3.27 3.14
C VAL A 17 1.84 -3.10 3.89
N PHE A 18 1.81 -3.36 5.20
CA PHE A 18 0.60 -3.19 6.00
C PHE A 18 0.17 -1.73 6.11
N SER A 19 1.10 -0.77 6.18
CA SER A 19 0.77 0.65 6.15
C SER A 19 0.19 1.08 4.80
N ALA A 20 0.75 0.56 3.69
CA ALA A 20 0.24 0.85 2.36
C ALA A 20 -1.16 0.26 2.15
N MET A 21 -1.38 -0.99 2.58
CA MET A 21 -2.71 -1.62 2.53
C MET A 21 -3.72 -0.87 3.40
N GLY A 22 -3.33 -0.46 4.60
CA GLY A 22 -4.18 0.33 5.50
C GLY A 22 -4.56 1.69 4.90
N MET A 23 -3.60 2.42 4.32
CA MET A 23 -3.86 3.72 3.71
C MET A 23 -4.78 3.62 2.49
N ILE A 24 -4.62 2.60 1.65
CA ILE A 24 -5.52 2.32 0.53
C ILE A 24 -6.92 2.00 1.03
N ALA A 25 -7.05 1.18 2.08
CA ALA A 25 -8.35 0.87 2.68
C ALA A 25 -9.07 2.12 3.18
N VAL A 26 -8.35 3.04 3.85
CA VAL A 26 -8.90 4.34 4.26
C VAL A 26 -9.36 5.18 3.06
N GLY A 27 -8.57 5.21 1.98
CA GLY A 27 -8.95 5.88 0.73
C GLY A 27 -10.25 5.33 0.13
N ILE A 28 -10.40 4.00 0.10
CA ILE A 28 -11.62 3.34 -0.39
C ILE A 28 -12.83 3.69 0.48
N VAL A 29 -12.69 3.70 1.81
CA VAL A 29 -13.77 4.09 2.73
C VAL A 29 -14.24 5.52 2.45
N PHE A 30 -13.32 6.46 2.24
CA PHE A 30 -13.65 7.84 1.87
C PHE A 30 -14.41 7.91 0.53
N THR A 31 -14.01 7.12 -0.47
CA THR A 31 -14.71 7.03 -1.75
C THR A 31 -16.14 6.52 -1.59
N VAL A 32 -16.35 5.49 -0.76
CA VAL A 32 -17.67 4.92 -0.50
C VAL A 32 -18.56 5.93 0.22
N ILE A 33 -18.04 6.60 1.25
CA ILE A 33 -18.78 7.63 2.00
C ILE A 33 -19.13 8.80 1.07
N GLY A 34 -18.20 9.27 0.24
CA GLY A 34 -18.43 10.36 -0.70
C GLY A 34 -19.47 10.03 -1.76
N SER A 35 -19.42 8.81 -2.29
CA SER A 35 -20.40 8.30 -3.25
C SER A 35 -21.79 8.15 -2.63
N ALA A 36 -21.88 7.58 -1.42
CA ALA A 36 -23.13 7.41 -0.70
C ALA A 36 -23.77 8.77 -0.32
N ALA A 37 -22.95 9.75 0.03
CA ALA A 37 -23.42 11.07 0.42
C ALA A 37 -23.70 12.02 -0.77
N ARG A 38 -23.44 11.58 -2.03
CA ARG A 38 -23.48 12.41 -3.25
C ARG A 38 -22.71 13.73 -3.11
N GLN A 39 -21.62 13.71 -2.35
CA GLN A 39 -20.85 14.89 -2.00
C GLN A 39 -19.53 14.87 -2.77
N GLU A 40 -19.44 15.75 -3.77
CA GLU A 40 -18.35 15.79 -4.75
C GLU A 40 -16.97 16.05 -4.10
N TRP A 41 -16.93 16.77 -2.97
CA TRP A 41 -15.71 17.06 -2.22
C TRP A 41 -15.06 15.81 -1.62
N ALA A 42 -15.86 14.80 -1.26
CA ALA A 42 -15.35 13.55 -0.69
C ALA A 42 -14.72 12.68 -1.78
N ALA A 43 -15.22 12.75 -3.02
CA ALA A 43 -14.56 12.14 -4.17
C ALA A 43 -13.23 12.85 -4.49
N LEU A 44 -13.19 14.19 -4.46
CA LEU A 44 -11.94 14.95 -4.63
C LEU A 44 -10.92 14.66 -3.52
N ALA A 45 -11.35 14.47 -2.27
CA ALA A 45 -10.46 14.13 -1.15
C ALA A 45 -9.93 12.68 -1.22
N SER A 46 -10.67 11.77 -1.85
CA SER A 46 -10.24 10.37 -2.01
C SER A 46 -9.10 10.18 -3.01
N LEU A 47 -9.03 11.03 -4.06
CA LEU A 47 -8.01 10.97 -5.10
C LEU A 47 -6.56 11.07 -4.57
N PRO A 48 -6.18 12.07 -3.75
CA PRO A 48 -4.84 12.13 -3.20
C PRO A 48 -4.55 10.99 -2.20
N LEU A 49 -5.55 10.52 -1.44
CA LEU A 49 -5.38 9.37 -0.53
C LEU A 49 -5.06 8.07 -1.30
N ILE A 50 -5.80 7.79 -2.37
CA ILE A 50 -5.58 6.62 -3.22
C ILE A 50 -4.25 6.75 -3.96
N GLY A 51 -3.94 7.95 -4.48
CA GLY A 51 -2.66 8.23 -5.14
C GLY A 51 -1.46 8.01 -4.21
N LEU A 52 -1.51 8.55 -3.00
CA LEU A 52 -0.47 8.33 -1.98
C LEU A 52 -0.34 6.85 -1.59
N GLY A 53 -1.47 6.15 -1.42
CA GLY A 53 -1.49 4.71 -1.17
C GLY A 53 -0.82 3.90 -2.27
N LEU A 54 -1.08 4.24 -3.55
CA LEU A 54 -0.46 3.60 -4.72
C LEU A 54 1.05 3.88 -4.81
N VAL A 55 1.49 5.10 -4.51
CA VAL A 55 2.92 5.46 -4.50
C VAL A 55 3.65 4.69 -3.39
N LEU A 56 3.12 4.67 -2.18
CA LEU A 56 3.67 3.88 -1.06
C LEU A 56 3.72 2.39 -1.39
N HIS A 57 2.67 1.86 -2.03
CA HIS A 57 2.63 0.47 -2.46
C HIS A 57 3.70 0.16 -3.50
N SER A 58 3.86 1.02 -4.50
CA SER A 58 4.86 0.89 -5.57
C SER A 58 6.29 0.94 -5.01
N LEU A 59 6.56 1.85 -4.07
CA LEU A 59 7.84 1.93 -3.38
C LEU A 59 8.14 0.65 -2.58
N GLY A 60 7.12 0.06 -1.93
CA GLY A 60 7.24 -1.23 -1.24
C GLY A 60 7.66 -2.38 -2.17
N VAL A 61 7.14 -2.39 -3.40
CA VAL A 61 7.51 -3.37 -4.43
C VAL A 61 8.96 -3.14 -4.91
N VAL A 62 9.36 -1.90 -5.15
CA VAL A 62 10.72 -1.55 -5.59
C VAL A 62 11.77 -1.90 -4.53
N VAL A 63 11.52 -1.57 -3.25
CA VAL A 63 12.43 -1.91 -2.14
C VAL A 63 12.61 -3.41 -2.01
N ARG A 64 11.54 -4.19 -2.19
CA ARG A 64 11.62 -5.66 -2.20
C ARG A 64 12.40 -6.16 -3.42
N GLY A 65 12.11 -5.65 -4.61
CA GLY A 65 12.80 -6.01 -5.84
C GLY A 65 14.31 -5.74 -5.74
N HIS A 66 14.70 -4.61 -5.15
CA HIS A 66 16.11 -4.26 -4.91
C HIS A 66 16.79 -5.21 -3.92
N LYS A 67 16.11 -5.57 -2.83
CA LYS A 67 16.64 -6.56 -1.86
C LYS A 67 16.81 -7.95 -2.47
N VAL A 68 15.82 -8.42 -3.25
CA VAL A 68 15.90 -9.71 -3.96
C VAL A 68 17.05 -9.69 -4.97
N ARG A 69 17.21 -8.59 -5.72
CA ARG A 69 18.32 -8.45 -6.68
C ARG A 69 19.69 -8.50 -6.01
N LYS A 70 19.82 -7.94 -4.80
CA LYS A 70 21.06 -8.01 -4.00
C LYS A 70 21.31 -9.37 -3.34
N SER A 71 20.28 -10.20 -3.16
CA SER A 71 20.42 -11.52 -2.52
C SER A 71 20.72 -12.64 -3.52
N ILE A 72 20.71 -12.37 -4.83
CA ILE A 72 21.11 -13.33 -5.86
C ILE A 72 22.64 -13.22 -6.01
N PRO A 73 23.43 -14.24 -5.60
CA PRO A 73 24.86 -14.26 -5.88
C PRO A 73 25.10 -14.29 -7.39
N LYS A 74 26.13 -13.56 -7.86
CA LYS A 74 26.52 -13.50 -9.28
C LYS A 74 26.91 -14.86 -9.83
#